data_AF-A0A7Y5B430-F1
#
_entry.id   AF-A0A7Y5B430-F1
#
_cell.length_a   1.000
_cell.length_b   1.000
_cell.length_c   1.000
_cell.angle_alpha   90.00
_cell.angle_beta   90.00
_cell.angle_gamma   90.00
#
_symmetry.space_group_name_H-M   'P 1'
#
loop_
_entity.id
_entity.type
_entity.pdbx_description
1 polymer ?
#
loop_
_entity_poly.entity_id
_entity_poly.type
_entity_poly.pdbx_seq_one_letter_code
_entity_poly.pdbx_strand_id
1 'polypeptide(L)'
;MKISATLAIATFALSALAQIQTFPQNKAGFMAAAGNPPMTIDFETLHGVDLSGLSYKGVRFIAVAALLHVVRGNDTFTPGGFSGVRDASTNRLFPTSGEMVVSPGGLELGPGSNPPIEHDSMTIEFRNPVRAFGFDHLSQSADGVSGSTIRVVSSTGSQLFNGAIPVHNAGGGGGAPGAADFWGIVSATENIKRIEITESDGNNVFPDCNIGYDSFHFFPIVPDGDTNSDGCVDDQDLALVLEAFGGVNPFADVNEDGIVDDQDLAIVLENFGLGC
;
A
#
# COMPACT_ATOMS: atom_id res chain seq x y z
N MET A 1 -62.63 -24.81 -7.56
CA MET A 1 -61.30 -25.27 -7.13
C MET A 1 -60.32 -24.10 -7.30
N LYS A 2 -60.13 -23.29 -6.26
CA LYS A 2 -59.15 -22.18 -6.28
C LYS A 2 -57.83 -22.74 -5.78
N ILE A 3 -56.84 -22.86 -6.67
CA ILE A 3 -55.48 -23.27 -6.30
C ILE A 3 -54.78 -22.00 -5.81
N SER A 4 -54.52 -21.93 -4.50
CA SER A 4 -53.69 -20.89 -3.90
C SER A 4 -52.24 -21.35 -4.00
N ALA A 5 -51.41 -20.66 -4.78
CA ALA A 5 -49.98 -20.88 -4.81
C ALA A 5 -49.33 -19.96 -3.77
N THR A 6 -48.89 -20.54 -2.66
CA THR A 6 -48.07 -19.85 -1.65
C THR A 6 -46.66 -19.68 -2.22
N LEU A 7 -46.29 -18.45 -2.53
CA LEU A 7 -44.95 -18.09 -2.98
C LEU A 7 -44.01 -18.09 -1.75
N ALA A 8 -43.20 -19.14 -1.61
CA ALA A 8 -42.11 -19.15 -0.64
C ALA A 8 -40.99 -18.24 -1.17
N ILE A 9 -40.85 -17.05 -0.58
CA ILE A 9 -39.72 -16.16 -0.83
C ILE A 9 -38.55 -16.75 -0.04
N ALA A 10 -37.63 -17.42 -0.73
CA ALA A 10 -36.34 -17.76 -0.18
C ALA A 10 -35.54 -16.47 0.00
N THR A 11 -35.42 -16.00 1.24
CA THR A 11 -34.44 -14.98 1.60
C THR A 11 -33.05 -15.62 1.50
N PHE A 12 -32.39 -15.39 0.36
CA PHE A 12 -30.95 -15.58 0.29
C PHE A 12 -30.31 -14.57 1.23
N ALA A 13 -29.64 -15.06 2.28
CA ALA A 13 -28.72 -14.24 3.03
C ALA A 13 -27.65 -13.77 2.04
N LEU A 14 -27.66 -12.47 1.69
CA LEU A 14 -26.52 -11.83 1.06
C LEU A 14 -25.34 -12.07 2.01
N SER A 15 -24.37 -12.87 1.59
CA SER A 15 -23.04 -12.77 2.18
C SER A 15 -22.64 -11.30 2.04
N ALA A 16 -22.36 -10.62 3.15
CA ALA A 16 -21.74 -9.30 3.13
C ALA A 16 -20.38 -9.44 2.42
N LEU A 17 -20.37 -9.28 1.10
CA LEU A 17 -19.15 -9.18 0.32
C LEU A 17 -18.43 -7.96 0.86
N ALA A 18 -17.21 -8.14 1.36
CA ALA A 18 -16.34 -7.03 1.69
C ALA A 18 -16.33 -6.08 0.49
N GLN A 19 -16.86 -4.86 0.66
CA GLN A 19 -16.94 -3.87 -0.40
C GLN A 19 -15.53 -3.31 -0.61
N ILE A 20 -14.70 -4.08 -1.32
CA ILE A 20 -13.36 -3.71 -1.76
C ILE A 20 -13.50 -2.82 -2.99
N GLN A 21 -12.81 -1.69 -2.99
CA GLN A 21 -12.71 -0.78 -4.13
C GLN A 21 -11.24 -0.50 -4.45
N THR A 22 -10.87 -0.62 -5.72
CA THR A 22 -9.51 -0.30 -6.20
C THR A 22 -9.47 1.03 -6.95
N PHE A 23 -8.32 1.69 -6.91
CA PHE A 23 -8.08 3.03 -7.45
C PHE A 23 -6.82 3.06 -8.33
N PRO A 24 -6.78 2.28 -9.42
CA PRO A 24 -5.67 2.37 -10.36
C PRO A 24 -5.63 3.78 -10.96
N GLN A 25 -4.44 4.37 -11.04
CA GLN A 25 -4.20 5.71 -11.62
C GLN A 25 -4.99 6.84 -10.96
N ASN A 26 -5.55 6.62 -9.76
CA ASN A 26 -6.46 7.59 -9.12
C ASN A 26 -6.13 7.80 -7.65
N LYS A 27 -4.94 8.38 -7.39
CA LYS A 27 -4.49 8.74 -6.03
C LYS A 27 -5.46 9.66 -5.32
N ALA A 28 -6.01 10.67 -6.02
CA ALA A 28 -6.98 11.60 -5.43
C ALA A 28 -8.27 10.90 -4.97
N GLY A 29 -8.81 10.01 -5.80
CA GLY A 29 -9.99 9.21 -5.46
C GLY A 29 -9.70 8.22 -4.33
N PHE A 30 -8.52 7.61 -4.31
CA PHE A 30 -8.07 6.76 -3.21
C PHE A 30 -8.04 7.52 -1.89
N MET A 31 -7.38 8.69 -1.84
CA MET A 31 -7.32 9.52 -0.63
C MET A 31 -8.72 9.94 -0.15
N ALA A 32 -9.60 10.32 -1.09
CA ALA A 32 -10.97 10.69 -0.75
C ALA A 32 -11.79 9.52 -0.17
N ALA A 33 -11.53 8.29 -0.63
CA ALA A 33 -12.25 7.10 -0.17
C ALA A 33 -11.66 6.46 1.10
N ALA A 34 -10.35 6.59 1.32
CA ALA A 34 -9.65 5.97 2.43
C ALA A 34 -9.80 6.75 3.76
N GLY A 35 -9.98 8.07 3.68
CA GLY A 35 -9.97 8.98 4.84
C GLY A 35 -8.73 9.88 4.85
N ASN A 36 -8.54 10.69 5.89
CA ASN A 36 -7.41 11.63 5.97
C ASN A 36 -7.05 11.94 7.43
N PRO A 37 -5.76 12.08 7.81
CA PRO A 37 -4.55 11.90 6.99
C PRO A 37 -4.06 10.43 6.88
N PRO A 38 -3.39 10.05 5.77
CA PRO A 38 -2.69 8.76 5.67
C PRO A 38 -1.43 8.71 6.53
N MET A 39 -1.11 7.52 7.05
CA MET A 39 0.29 7.19 7.30
C MET A 39 1.04 7.08 5.97
N THR A 40 2.20 7.72 5.89
CA THR A 40 3.04 7.74 4.68
C THR A 40 4.45 7.23 4.95
N ILE A 41 4.97 6.40 4.05
CA ILE A 41 6.39 6.04 3.94
C ILE A 41 6.88 6.52 2.57
N ASP A 42 7.74 7.52 2.59
CA ASP A 42 8.39 8.17 1.43
C ASP A 42 9.86 7.71 1.24
N PHE A 43 10.35 6.83 2.12
CA PHE A 43 11.70 6.23 2.09
C PHE A 43 12.90 7.20 2.17
N GLU A 44 12.68 8.51 2.21
CA GLU A 44 13.74 9.53 2.22
C GLU A 44 14.75 9.36 3.36
N THR A 45 14.27 8.96 4.54
CA THR A 45 15.12 8.74 5.72
C THR A 45 15.81 7.37 5.75
N LEU A 46 15.55 6.54 4.74
CA LEU A 46 15.99 5.13 4.67
C LEU A 46 17.05 4.90 3.59
N HIS A 47 17.70 5.95 3.08
CA HIS A 47 18.71 5.80 2.04
C HIS A 47 19.84 4.82 2.43
N GLY A 48 20.06 3.83 1.56
CA GLY A 48 21.11 2.83 1.70
C GLY A 48 20.70 1.66 2.59
N VAL A 49 19.46 1.65 3.08
CA VAL A 49 18.91 0.56 3.90
C VAL A 49 18.46 -0.58 2.98
N ASP A 50 18.77 -1.81 3.38
CA ASP A 50 18.11 -3.02 2.91
C ASP A 50 16.89 -3.29 3.81
N LEU A 51 15.68 -3.19 3.24
CA LEU A 51 14.43 -3.38 3.96
C LEU A 51 14.07 -4.86 4.16
N SER A 52 14.82 -5.80 3.58
CA SER A 52 14.48 -7.22 3.57
C SER A 52 14.33 -7.79 4.99
N GLY A 53 13.09 -8.09 5.38
CA GLY A 53 12.74 -8.59 6.70
C GLY A 53 12.58 -7.53 7.79
N LEU A 54 12.84 -6.25 7.50
CA LEU A 54 12.70 -5.14 8.44
C LEU A 54 11.24 -4.71 8.60
N SER A 55 10.95 -4.07 9.73
CA SER A 55 9.68 -3.39 9.97
C SER A 55 9.92 -1.89 10.15
N TYR A 56 9.10 -1.08 9.50
CA TYR A 56 9.14 0.37 9.58
C TYR A 56 7.72 0.93 9.53
N LYS A 57 7.37 1.83 10.46
CA LYS A 57 6.02 2.39 10.63
C LYS A 57 4.90 1.34 10.58
N GLY A 58 5.09 0.21 11.27
CA GLY A 58 4.10 -0.87 11.32
C GLY A 58 4.00 -1.71 10.03
N VAL A 59 4.82 -1.46 9.01
CA VAL A 59 4.90 -2.27 7.78
C VAL A 59 6.14 -3.15 7.82
N ARG A 60 5.98 -4.46 7.70
CA ARG A 60 7.07 -5.41 7.51
C ARG A 60 7.28 -5.66 6.03
N PHE A 61 8.52 -5.52 5.59
CA PHE A 61 8.93 -5.73 4.19
C PHE A 61 9.55 -7.12 4.06
N ILE A 62 9.11 -7.86 3.05
CA ILE A 62 9.54 -9.25 2.82
C ILE A 62 9.97 -9.35 1.36
N ALA A 63 11.28 -9.50 1.17
CA ALA A 63 11.87 -9.84 -0.11
C ALA A 63 11.39 -11.23 -0.55
N VAL A 64 11.00 -11.37 -1.82
CA VAL A 64 10.66 -12.69 -2.38
C VAL A 64 11.91 -13.39 -2.91
N ALA A 65 12.78 -12.67 -3.62
CA ALA A 65 14.06 -13.18 -4.08
C ALA A 65 15.15 -12.09 -4.10
N ALA A 66 14.94 -10.99 -4.83
CA ALA A 66 15.84 -9.85 -4.78
C ALA A 66 15.69 -9.07 -3.46
N LEU A 67 16.80 -8.57 -2.91
CA LEU A 67 16.79 -7.76 -1.69
C LEU A 67 16.18 -6.37 -1.97
N LEU A 68 15.45 -5.84 -0.99
CA LEU A 68 14.68 -4.60 -1.12
C LEU A 68 15.53 -3.39 -0.71
N HIS A 69 16.33 -2.87 -1.63
CA HIS A 69 17.21 -1.74 -1.36
C HIS A 69 16.50 -0.41 -1.52
N VAL A 70 16.73 0.51 -0.58
CA VAL A 70 16.32 1.90 -0.74
C VAL A 70 17.44 2.70 -1.39
N VAL A 71 17.21 3.15 -2.61
CA VAL A 71 18.19 3.81 -3.48
C VAL A 71 17.62 5.09 -4.06
N ARG A 72 18.49 6.00 -4.50
CA ARG A 72 18.02 7.12 -5.34
C ARG A 72 17.49 6.56 -6.65
N GLY A 73 16.22 6.81 -6.96
CA GLY A 73 15.60 6.27 -8.18
C GLY A 73 16.32 6.74 -9.44
N ASN A 74 16.73 8.01 -9.47
CA ASN A 74 17.52 8.58 -10.57
C ASN A 74 18.92 7.95 -10.72
N ASP A 75 19.47 7.30 -9.70
CA ASP A 75 20.78 6.65 -9.76
C ASP A 75 20.69 5.19 -10.27
N THR A 76 19.48 4.61 -10.33
CA THR A 76 19.27 3.28 -10.92
C THR A 76 19.67 3.27 -12.40
N PHE A 77 20.17 2.15 -12.91
CA PHE A 77 20.64 2.07 -14.30
C PHE A 77 20.31 0.74 -14.95
N THR A 78 20.03 0.82 -16.25
CA THR A 78 19.84 -0.34 -17.13
C THR A 78 21.18 -0.78 -17.71
N PRO A 79 21.76 -1.93 -17.32
CA PRO A 79 22.98 -2.46 -17.90
C PRO A 79 22.71 -3.06 -19.30
N GLY A 80 23.78 -3.51 -19.95
CA GLY A 80 23.66 -4.29 -21.19
C GLY A 80 23.09 -5.70 -20.91
N GLY A 81 22.58 -6.35 -21.96
CA GLY A 81 22.04 -7.73 -21.90
C GLY A 81 20.55 -7.84 -22.18
N PHE A 82 19.87 -6.70 -22.33
CA PHE A 82 18.52 -6.60 -22.87
C PHE A 82 18.52 -6.54 -24.41
N SER A 83 17.46 -7.08 -25.00
CA SER A 83 17.11 -6.83 -26.41
C SER A 83 16.06 -5.71 -26.49
N GLY A 84 16.01 -4.97 -27.59
CA GLY A 84 14.96 -3.97 -27.82
C GLY A 84 15.10 -2.65 -27.06
N VAL A 85 16.20 -2.42 -26.35
CA VAL A 85 16.49 -1.12 -25.67
C VAL A 85 16.57 0.01 -26.69
N ARG A 86 15.87 1.12 -26.43
CA ARG A 86 15.98 2.35 -27.25
C ARG A 86 17.06 3.29 -26.73
N ASP A 87 17.01 3.59 -25.43
CA ASP A 87 17.99 4.40 -24.73
C ASP A 87 18.06 4.01 -23.25
N ALA A 88 19.06 3.19 -22.92
CA ALA A 88 19.28 2.68 -21.56
C ALA A 88 19.44 3.79 -20.51
N SER A 89 19.86 5.00 -20.89
CA SER A 89 20.03 6.11 -19.95
C SER A 89 18.71 6.63 -19.41
N THR A 90 17.61 6.38 -20.14
CA THR A 90 16.25 6.80 -19.80
C THR A 90 15.43 5.73 -19.09
N ASN A 91 15.89 4.47 -19.11
CA ASN A 91 15.24 3.36 -18.43
C ASN A 91 15.70 3.28 -16.97
N ARG A 92 14.91 3.87 -16.07
CA ARG A 92 15.20 4.02 -14.63
C ARG A 92 13.92 3.95 -13.82
N LEU A 93 14.03 3.76 -12.51
CA LEU A 93 12.91 3.86 -11.58
C LEU A 93 12.74 5.31 -11.13
N PHE A 94 12.01 6.11 -11.91
CA PHE A 94 11.82 7.53 -11.60
C PHE A 94 10.92 7.72 -10.36
N PRO A 95 11.40 8.39 -9.30
CA PRO A 95 10.59 8.65 -8.10
C PRO A 95 9.38 9.55 -8.41
N THR A 96 8.26 9.31 -7.71
CA THR A 96 7.09 10.18 -7.65
C THR A 96 7.11 11.11 -6.45
N SER A 97 7.92 10.78 -5.43
CA SER A 97 8.18 11.62 -4.27
C SER A 97 9.67 11.66 -3.94
N GLY A 98 10.16 12.81 -3.48
CA GLY A 98 11.55 12.96 -3.05
C GLY A 98 12.57 12.47 -4.09
N GLU A 99 13.56 11.71 -3.62
CA GLU A 99 14.58 11.07 -4.45
C GLU A 99 14.63 9.54 -4.29
N MET A 100 14.06 9.00 -3.21
CA MET A 100 14.33 7.64 -2.72
C MET A 100 13.19 6.68 -3.08
N VAL A 101 13.57 5.51 -3.59
CA VAL A 101 12.63 4.45 -3.99
C VAL A 101 13.10 3.11 -3.44
N VAL A 102 12.19 2.16 -3.30
CA VAL A 102 12.55 0.75 -3.10
C VAL A 102 12.81 0.14 -4.48
N SER A 103 14.04 -0.30 -4.69
CA SER A 103 14.49 -1.02 -5.87
C SER A 103 14.93 -2.42 -5.45
N PRO A 104 14.12 -3.45 -5.72
CA PRO A 104 14.59 -4.83 -5.62
C PRO A 104 15.87 -5.00 -6.46
N GLY A 105 16.88 -5.69 -5.92
CA GLY A 105 18.17 -5.88 -6.60
C GLY A 105 19.11 -4.67 -6.57
N GLY A 106 18.62 -3.47 -6.19
CA GLY A 106 19.42 -2.28 -5.95
C GLY A 106 19.54 -1.34 -7.15
N LEU A 107 20.72 -0.75 -7.35
CA LEU A 107 20.93 0.25 -8.41
C LEU A 107 20.94 -0.35 -9.81
N GLU A 108 21.38 -1.60 -9.95
CA GLU A 108 21.44 -2.30 -11.24
C GLU A 108 20.09 -2.96 -11.53
N LEU A 109 19.42 -2.50 -12.58
CA LEU A 109 18.18 -3.07 -13.07
C LEU A 109 18.51 -4.15 -14.11
N GLY A 110 18.96 -5.30 -13.59
CA GLY A 110 19.65 -6.32 -14.36
C GLY A 110 18.74 -7.14 -15.28
N PRO A 111 19.25 -7.60 -16.44
CA PRO A 111 18.50 -8.47 -17.33
C PRO A 111 18.58 -9.91 -16.84
N GLY A 112 17.52 -10.68 -16.97
CA GLY A 112 17.66 -12.11 -16.75
C GLY A 112 16.39 -12.90 -16.51
N SER A 113 16.68 -14.17 -16.23
CA SER A 113 16.23 -14.84 -15.01
C SER A 113 17.44 -15.12 -14.08
N ASN A 114 18.06 -14.07 -13.54
CA ASN A 114 18.91 -13.99 -12.33
C ASN A 114 18.12 -13.43 -11.10
N PRO A 115 17.37 -14.29 -10.37
CA PRO A 115 16.40 -13.85 -9.36
C PRO A 115 16.91 -12.91 -8.25
N PRO A 116 18.18 -12.99 -7.78
CA PRO A 116 18.71 -12.02 -6.83
C PRO A 116 18.73 -10.56 -7.30
N ILE A 117 18.63 -10.31 -8.62
CA ILE A 117 18.68 -8.97 -9.21
C ILE A 117 17.34 -8.58 -9.82
N GLU A 118 16.72 -9.42 -10.65
CA GLU A 118 15.51 -9.01 -11.40
C GLU A 118 14.18 -9.56 -10.89
N HIS A 119 14.19 -10.39 -9.85
CA HIS A 119 12.92 -10.87 -9.30
C HIS A 119 12.35 -9.85 -8.31
N ASP A 120 11.64 -8.89 -8.88
CA ASP A 120 11.27 -7.64 -8.21
C ASP A 120 9.97 -7.73 -7.41
N SER A 121 9.43 -8.94 -7.28
CA SER A 121 8.30 -9.21 -6.41
C SER A 121 8.60 -8.87 -4.95
N MET A 122 7.60 -8.33 -4.26
CA MET A 122 7.68 -7.95 -2.85
C MET A 122 6.40 -8.35 -2.13
N THR A 123 6.56 -8.75 -0.87
CA THR A 123 5.44 -8.88 0.05
C THR A 123 5.57 -7.85 1.17
N ILE A 124 4.46 -7.21 1.54
CA ILE A 124 4.38 -6.41 2.76
C ILE A 124 3.32 -6.97 3.70
N GLU A 125 3.62 -6.96 4.99
CA GLU A 125 2.69 -7.34 6.05
C GLU A 125 2.53 -6.19 7.03
N PHE A 126 1.29 -5.77 7.27
CA PHE A 126 1.00 -4.77 8.29
C PHE A 126 1.01 -5.41 9.68
N ARG A 127 1.57 -4.75 10.68
CA ARG A 127 1.52 -5.18 12.09
C ARG A 127 0.08 -5.33 12.55
N ASN A 128 -0.73 -4.29 12.31
CA ASN A 128 -2.17 -4.28 12.53
C ASN A 128 -2.87 -4.20 11.15
N PRO A 129 -3.98 -4.93 10.90
CA PRO A 129 -4.69 -4.83 9.64
C PRO A 129 -5.09 -3.37 9.34
N VAL A 130 -5.00 -2.97 8.08
CA VAL A 130 -5.36 -1.62 7.63
C VAL A 130 -6.67 -1.66 6.86
N ARG A 131 -7.32 -0.51 6.74
CA ARG A 131 -8.52 -0.37 5.89
C ARG A 131 -8.17 -0.06 4.44
N ALA A 132 -7.01 0.56 4.19
CA ALA A 132 -6.61 1.00 2.87
C ALA A 132 -5.09 0.99 2.71
N PHE A 133 -4.65 0.70 1.50
CA PHE A 133 -3.25 0.74 1.09
C PHE A 133 -3.14 1.25 -0.34
N GLY A 134 -2.15 2.09 -0.62
CA GLY A 134 -1.77 2.49 -1.96
C GLY A 134 -0.30 2.82 -2.04
N PHE A 135 0.23 2.76 -3.25
CA PHE A 135 1.64 3.01 -3.55
C PHE A 135 1.80 3.43 -5.01
N ASP A 136 2.96 4.02 -5.31
CA ASP A 136 3.37 4.29 -6.68
C ASP A 136 4.23 3.09 -7.16
N HIS A 137 3.73 2.39 -8.18
CA HIS A 137 4.47 1.35 -8.89
C HIS A 137 5.36 2.01 -9.93
N LEU A 138 6.64 1.66 -9.96
CA LEU A 138 7.61 2.25 -10.89
C LEU A 138 8.03 1.17 -11.89
N SER A 139 8.06 1.50 -13.17
CA SER A 139 8.52 0.59 -14.22
C SER A 139 9.80 1.10 -14.88
N GLN A 140 10.80 0.24 -15.07
CA GLN A 140 12.03 0.57 -15.80
C GLN A 140 11.76 0.87 -17.29
N SER A 141 10.92 0.05 -17.91
CA SER A 141 10.42 0.18 -19.29
C SER A 141 8.94 -0.16 -19.30
N ALA A 142 8.21 0.36 -20.28
CA ALA A 142 6.82 -0.03 -20.48
C ALA A 142 6.56 -0.34 -21.96
N ASP A 143 6.25 -1.59 -22.27
CA ASP A 143 5.84 -2.01 -23.62
C ASP A 143 4.31 -2.04 -23.78
N GLY A 144 3.56 -1.86 -22.69
CA GLY A 144 2.09 -1.83 -22.62
C GLY A 144 1.46 -3.14 -22.13
N VAL A 145 2.26 -4.15 -21.78
CA VAL A 145 1.80 -5.37 -21.11
C VAL A 145 2.25 -5.34 -19.66
N SER A 146 1.34 -5.61 -18.72
CA SER A 146 1.71 -5.68 -17.29
C SER A 146 2.29 -7.06 -16.96
N GLY A 147 3.58 -7.14 -16.63
CA GLY A 147 4.19 -8.28 -15.93
C GLY A 147 3.83 -8.33 -14.44
N SER A 148 3.27 -7.24 -13.90
CA SER A 148 2.99 -7.04 -12.48
C SER A 148 1.54 -7.38 -12.07
N THR A 149 1.39 -8.17 -11.02
CA THR A 149 0.11 -8.49 -10.38
C THR A 149 0.14 -8.19 -8.89
N ILE A 150 -1.03 -8.05 -8.29
CA ILE A 150 -1.21 -7.77 -6.87
C ILE A 150 -2.28 -8.66 -6.27
N ARG A 151 -1.96 -9.24 -5.12
CA ARG A 151 -2.87 -10.01 -4.28
C ARG A 151 -2.95 -9.39 -2.91
N VAL A 152 -4.18 -9.20 -2.43
CA VAL A 152 -4.47 -8.61 -1.12
C VAL A 152 -5.11 -9.67 -0.24
N VAL A 153 -4.56 -9.85 0.96
CA VAL A 153 -4.89 -10.96 1.85
C VAL A 153 -5.33 -10.43 3.22
N SER A 154 -6.36 -11.07 3.77
CA SER A 154 -6.94 -10.70 5.04
C SER A 154 -6.11 -11.16 6.25
N SER A 155 -6.45 -10.67 7.44
CA SER A 155 -5.90 -11.18 8.71
C SER A 155 -6.13 -12.68 8.94
N THR A 156 -7.21 -13.22 8.37
CA THR A 156 -7.55 -14.65 8.42
C THR A 156 -6.87 -15.46 7.31
N GLY A 157 -6.10 -14.84 6.43
CA GLY A 157 -5.45 -15.48 5.28
C GLY A 157 -6.35 -15.61 4.04
N SER A 158 -7.58 -15.08 4.07
CA SER A 158 -8.49 -15.09 2.91
C SER A 158 -8.06 -14.07 1.87
N GLN A 159 -8.20 -14.39 0.59
CA GLN A 159 -7.98 -13.41 -0.48
C GLN A 159 -9.11 -12.38 -0.51
N LEU A 160 -8.75 -11.11 -0.39
CA LEU A 160 -9.65 -9.95 -0.51
C LEU A 160 -9.70 -9.42 -1.95
N PHE A 161 -8.55 -9.43 -2.63
CA PHE A 161 -8.43 -8.98 -4.02
C PHE A 161 -7.30 -9.72 -4.74
N ASN A 162 -7.43 -9.87 -6.05
CA ASN A 162 -6.37 -10.32 -6.95
C ASN A 162 -6.58 -9.69 -8.32
N GLY A 163 -5.54 -9.07 -8.88
CA GLY A 163 -5.62 -8.41 -10.18
C GLY A 163 -4.28 -7.97 -10.72
N ALA A 164 -4.29 -7.41 -11.93
CA ALA A 164 -3.10 -6.79 -12.52
C ALA A 164 -2.88 -5.39 -11.95
N ILE A 165 -1.63 -4.96 -11.89
CA ILE A 165 -1.27 -3.55 -11.71
C ILE A 165 -1.14 -2.96 -13.13
N PRO A 166 -1.99 -1.99 -13.51
CA PRO A 166 -1.87 -1.35 -14.82
C PRO A 166 -0.53 -0.61 -14.92
N VAL A 167 0.19 -0.83 -16.01
CA VAL A 167 1.43 -0.10 -16.34
C VAL A 167 1.15 0.77 -17.57
N HIS A 168 1.39 2.06 -17.47
CA HIS A 168 1.20 2.97 -18.59
C HIS A 168 2.43 2.99 -19.51
N ASN A 169 2.21 2.97 -20.82
CA ASN A 169 3.31 3.12 -21.77
C ASN A 169 3.72 4.60 -21.89
N ALA A 170 4.87 4.99 -21.33
CA ALA A 170 5.34 6.37 -21.35
C ALA A 170 6.02 6.81 -22.67
N GLY A 171 6.16 5.94 -23.68
CA GLY A 171 6.96 6.28 -24.87
C GLY A 171 6.76 5.47 -26.16
N GLY A 172 5.61 4.83 -26.37
CA GLY A 172 5.19 4.30 -27.67
C GLY A 172 5.82 2.95 -28.05
N GLY A 173 5.68 1.95 -27.17
CA GLY A 173 6.03 0.54 -27.41
C GLY A 173 7.32 0.09 -26.74
N GLY A 174 7.67 -1.19 -26.91
CA GLY A 174 8.80 -1.84 -26.24
C GLY A 174 10.12 -1.07 -26.29
N GLY A 175 10.82 -1.07 -25.16
CA GLY A 175 12.13 -0.45 -24.95
C GLY A 175 12.12 1.05 -24.68
N ALA A 176 10.95 1.68 -24.63
CA ALA A 176 10.78 3.06 -24.17
C ALA A 176 10.92 3.13 -22.64
N PRO A 177 11.29 4.29 -22.06
CA PRO A 177 11.28 4.46 -20.61
C PRO A 177 9.89 4.13 -20.05
N GLY A 178 9.88 3.47 -18.89
CA GLY A 178 8.67 3.30 -18.12
C GLY A 178 8.33 4.58 -17.36
N ALA A 179 7.36 4.48 -16.46
CA ALA A 179 6.93 5.57 -15.63
C ALA A 179 6.34 5.04 -14.33
N ALA A 180 5.69 5.94 -13.59
CA ALA A 180 5.06 5.63 -12.33
C ALA A 180 3.55 5.54 -12.48
N ASP A 181 2.98 4.51 -11.88
CA ASP A 181 1.58 4.17 -11.91
C ASP A 181 1.06 4.03 -10.47
N PHE A 182 0.17 4.93 -10.04
CA PHE A 182 -0.44 4.79 -8.71
C PHE A 182 -1.39 3.59 -8.70
N TRP A 183 -1.29 2.77 -7.66
CA TRP A 183 -2.28 1.74 -7.35
C TRP A 183 -2.75 1.85 -5.90
N GLY A 184 -4.05 1.71 -5.67
CA GLY A 184 -4.63 1.75 -4.33
C GLY A 184 -5.84 0.86 -4.16
N ILE A 185 -6.12 0.50 -2.92
CA ILE A 185 -7.27 -0.31 -2.50
C ILE A 185 -7.84 0.21 -1.18
N VAL A 186 -9.16 0.26 -1.10
CA VAL A 186 -9.92 0.57 0.11
C VAL A 186 -10.85 -0.59 0.39
N SER A 187 -10.84 -1.06 1.63
CA SER A 187 -11.79 -2.01 2.17
C SER A 187 -12.78 -1.29 3.07
N ALA A 188 -14.03 -1.79 3.09
CA ALA A 188 -15.04 -1.34 4.02
C ALA A 188 -14.74 -1.72 5.48
N THR A 189 -13.80 -2.64 5.73
CA THR A 189 -13.37 -3.07 7.06
C THR A 189 -11.84 -3.17 7.16
N GLU A 190 -11.30 -3.17 8.39
CA GLU A 190 -9.87 -3.43 8.68
C GLU A 190 -9.52 -4.90 8.52
N ASN A 191 -9.47 -5.35 7.28
CA ASN A 191 -9.11 -6.72 7.02
C ASN A 191 -7.82 -6.83 6.23
N ILE A 192 -7.27 -5.75 5.63
CA ILE A 192 -6.07 -5.83 4.81
C ILE A 192 -4.85 -6.08 5.71
N LYS A 193 -4.31 -7.29 5.69
CA LYS A 193 -3.15 -7.68 6.51
C LYS A 193 -1.86 -7.79 5.70
N ARG A 194 -1.98 -8.24 4.46
CA ARG A 194 -0.82 -8.52 3.60
C ARG A 194 -1.11 -8.13 2.16
N ILE A 195 -0.10 -7.57 1.51
CA ILE A 195 -0.08 -7.27 0.08
C ILE A 195 1.08 -8.04 -0.54
N GLU A 196 0.79 -8.79 -1.60
CA GLU A 196 1.75 -9.57 -2.36
C GLU A 196 1.79 -8.96 -3.77
N ILE A 197 2.91 -8.35 -4.14
CA ILE A 197 3.14 -7.81 -5.49
C ILE A 197 4.07 -8.80 -6.20
N THR A 198 3.64 -9.25 -7.38
CA THR A 198 4.37 -10.24 -8.18
C THR A 198 4.70 -9.66 -9.53
N GLU A 199 6.00 -9.51 -9.80
CA GLU A 199 6.57 -9.33 -11.13
C GLU A 199 6.75 -10.75 -11.75
N SER A 200 6.41 -10.93 -13.02
CA SER A 200 6.41 -12.24 -13.69
C SER A 200 7.02 -12.24 -15.10
N ASP A 201 7.38 -11.08 -15.62
CA ASP A 201 8.12 -10.95 -16.86
C ASP A 201 9.60 -11.15 -16.51
N GLY A 202 10.00 -12.42 -16.38
CA GLY A 202 11.38 -12.80 -16.06
C GLY A 202 12.24 -12.92 -17.31
N ASN A 203 12.14 -11.96 -18.23
CA ASN A 203 12.73 -12.06 -19.56
C ASN A 203 13.57 -10.82 -19.92
N ASN A 204 14.43 -10.93 -20.94
CA ASN A 204 15.39 -9.87 -21.28
C ASN A 204 14.98 -9.12 -22.56
N VAL A 205 13.68 -9.03 -22.86
CA VAL A 205 13.13 -8.45 -24.10
C VAL A 205 12.38 -7.19 -23.76
N PHE A 206 12.95 -6.05 -24.16
CA PHE A 206 12.59 -4.75 -23.62
C PHE A 206 12.92 -4.70 -22.11
N PRO A 207 13.42 -3.61 -21.53
CA PRO A 207 13.77 -3.59 -20.11
C PRO A 207 12.55 -3.58 -19.16
N ASP A 208 11.52 -4.37 -19.45
CA ASP A 208 10.24 -4.37 -18.72
C ASP A 208 10.23 -5.29 -17.49
N CYS A 209 11.20 -6.22 -17.40
CA CYS A 209 11.33 -7.13 -16.27
C CYS A 209 11.68 -6.50 -14.91
N ASN A 210 11.96 -5.19 -14.85
CA ASN A 210 12.27 -4.52 -13.58
C ASN A 210 11.24 -3.50 -13.13
N ILE A 211 10.86 -3.60 -11.85
CA ILE A 211 9.92 -2.70 -11.18
C ILE A 211 10.45 -2.19 -9.84
N GLY A 212 9.94 -1.04 -9.41
CA GLY A 212 10.23 -0.43 -8.12
C GLY A 212 8.98 0.10 -7.44
N TYR A 213 9.19 0.66 -6.25
CA TYR A 213 8.11 1.12 -5.39
C TYR A 213 8.43 2.46 -4.72
N ASP A 214 7.45 3.35 -4.68
CA ASP A 214 7.53 4.66 -4.02
C ASP A 214 6.23 4.95 -3.24
N SER A 215 6.30 5.85 -2.25
CA SER A 215 5.18 6.54 -1.63
C SER A 215 4.06 5.62 -1.13
N PHE A 216 4.34 4.88 -0.06
CA PHE A 216 3.31 4.04 0.54
C PHE A 216 2.37 4.89 1.37
N HIS A 217 1.08 4.77 1.09
CA HIS A 217 0.00 5.40 1.83
C HIS A 217 -0.88 4.30 2.41
N PHE A 218 -1.05 4.30 3.72
CA PHE A 218 -1.93 3.35 4.38
C PHE A 218 -2.67 4.01 5.52
N PHE A 219 -3.83 3.43 5.82
CA PHE A 219 -4.76 3.95 6.80
C PHE A 219 -5.01 2.85 7.81
N PRO A 220 -4.39 2.91 9.01
CA PRO A 220 -4.93 2.15 10.12
C PRO A 220 -6.35 2.65 10.38
N ILE A 221 -7.19 1.87 11.06
CA ILE A 221 -8.28 2.54 11.77
C ILE A 221 -7.68 3.15 13.02
N VAL A 222 -7.95 4.44 13.17
CA VAL A 222 -7.78 5.20 14.39
C VAL A 222 -8.65 4.51 15.42
N PRO A 223 -8.08 3.78 16.41
CA PRO A 223 -8.89 3.18 17.45
C PRO A 223 -9.60 4.31 18.21
N ASP A 224 -10.82 4.07 18.67
CA ASP A 224 -11.53 5.05 19.51
C ASP A 224 -10.62 5.43 20.69
N GLY A 225 -10.37 6.73 20.89
CA GLY A 225 -9.43 7.23 21.89
C GLY A 225 -8.02 7.59 21.41
N ASP A 226 -7.70 7.40 20.12
CA ASP A 226 -6.48 7.97 19.50
C ASP A 226 -6.73 9.46 19.16
N THR A 227 -6.55 10.29 20.18
CA THR A 227 -6.84 11.72 20.16
C THR A 227 -5.80 12.54 19.41
N ASN A 228 -4.58 12.01 19.20
CA ASN A 228 -3.53 12.68 18.45
C ASN A 228 -3.41 12.19 16.99
N SER A 229 -4.18 11.17 16.61
CA SER A 229 -4.22 10.51 15.30
C SER A 229 -2.88 9.91 14.86
N ASP A 230 -2.07 9.43 15.80
CA ASP A 230 -0.80 8.76 15.52
C ASP A 230 -0.96 7.26 15.26
N GLY A 231 -2.18 6.75 15.38
CA GLY A 231 -2.56 5.36 15.15
C GLY A 231 -2.39 4.47 16.38
N CYS A 232 -2.06 5.03 17.55
CA CYS A 232 -1.96 4.36 18.84
C CYS A 232 -2.93 5.02 19.82
N VAL A 233 -3.37 4.27 20.84
CA VAL A 233 -4.03 4.84 22.02
C VAL A 233 -3.06 4.67 23.19
N ASP A 234 -2.32 5.72 23.53
CA ASP A 234 -1.28 5.66 24.55
C ASP A 234 -1.35 6.80 25.59
N ASP A 235 -0.26 6.99 26.32
CA ASP A 235 -0.20 8.00 27.38
C ASP A 235 -0.26 9.44 26.84
N GLN A 236 0.09 9.66 25.57
CA GLN A 236 -0.07 10.95 24.90
C GLN A 236 -1.55 11.25 24.65
N ASP A 237 -2.34 10.25 24.28
CA ASP A 237 -3.79 10.43 24.10
C ASP A 237 -4.50 10.70 25.41
N LEU A 238 -4.14 9.91 26.42
CA LEU A 238 -4.63 10.11 27.77
C LEU A 238 -4.26 11.51 28.29
N ALA A 239 -3.04 11.97 28.04
CA ALA A 239 -2.62 13.32 28.40
C ALA A 239 -3.47 14.38 27.70
N LEU A 240 -3.77 14.22 26.41
CA LEU A 240 -4.61 15.13 25.63
C LEU A 240 -6.03 15.27 26.22
N VAL A 241 -6.67 14.16 26.60
CA VAL A 241 -7.98 14.19 27.26
C VAL A 241 -7.90 14.85 28.63
N LEU A 242 -6.91 14.51 29.45
CA LEU A 242 -6.76 15.08 30.79
C LEU A 242 -6.44 16.58 30.77
N GLU A 243 -5.68 17.06 29.78
CA GLU A 243 -5.37 18.48 29.60
C GLU A 243 -6.60 19.28 29.14
N ALA A 244 -7.49 18.66 28.37
CA ALA A 244 -8.68 19.28 27.82
C ALA A 244 -9.95 19.10 28.69
N PHE A 245 -9.85 18.39 29.82
CA PHE A 245 -10.99 17.99 30.65
C PHE A 245 -11.86 19.18 31.09
N GLY A 246 -13.18 19.04 30.91
CA GLY A 246 -14.18 20.10 31.11
C GLY A 246 -14.24 21.16 30.01
N GLY A 247 -13.47 20.98 28.93
CA GLY A 247 -13.38 21.86 27.77
C GLY A 247 -14.23 21.39 26.58
N VAL A 248 -13.91 21.93 25.39
CA VAL A 248 -14.61 21.66 24.12
C VAL A 248 -13.60 21.33 23.00
N ASN A 249 -12.45 20.76 23.35
CA ASN A 249 -11.42 20.42 22.37
C ASN A 249 -11.93 19.24 21.53
N PRO A 250 -12.17 19.42 20.22
CA PRO A 250 -12.77 18.38 19.38
C PRO A 250 -11.89 17.14 19.20
N PHE A 251 -10.59 17.22 19.51
CA PHE A 251 -9.70 16.06 19.47
C PHE A 251 -9.76 15.21 20.74
N ALA A 252 -10.16 15.81 21.85
CA ALA A 252 -10.27 15.14 23.15
C ALA A 252 -11.73 14.80 23.53
N ASP A 253 -12.71 15.36 22.81
CA ASP A 253 -14.14 15.03 22.84
C ASP A 253 -14.35 13.81 21.93
N VAL A 254 -13.99 12.63 22.44
CA VAL A 254 -13.90 11.38 21.69
C VAL A 254 -15.29 10.85 21.32
N ASN A 255 -16.31 11.13 22.14
CA ASN A 255 -17.69 10.75 21.85
C ASN A 255 -18.48 11.80 21.04
N GLU A 256 -17.86 12.95 20.74
CA GLU A 256 -18.40 14.10 20.00
C GLU A 256 -19.69 14.69 20.59
N ASP A 257 -19.85 14.68 21.92
CA ASP A 257 -21.03 15.20 22.60
C ASP A 257 -20.95 16.71 22.93
N GLY A 258 -19.80 17.33 22.67
CA GLY A 258 -19.54 18.75 22.81
C GLY A 258 -18.91 19.15 24.14
N ILE A 259 -18.52 18.21 25.00
CA ILE A 259 -17.74 18.45 26.20
C ILE A 259 -16.73 17.33 26.45
N VAL A 260 -15.51 17.67 26.85
CA VAL A 260 -14.52 16.66 27.26
C VAL A 260 -14.79 16.24 28.71
N ASP A 261 -15.28 15.03 28.94
CA ASP A 261 -15.65 14.54 30.28
C ASP A 261 -15.16 13.11 30.60
N ASP A 262 -15.73 12.49 31.63
CA ASP A 262 -15.34 11.16 32.08
C ASP A 262 -15.69 10.04 31.10
N GLN A 263 -16.63 10.27 30.17
CA GLN A 263 -16.94 9.35 29.09
C GLN A 263 -15.83 9.30 28.05
N ASP A 264 -15.26 10.45 27.67
CA ASP A 264 -14.11 10.48 26.75
C ASP A 264 -12.89 9.80 27.35
N LEU A 265 -12.62 10.08 28.62
CA LEU A 265 -11.56 9.43 29.38
C LEU A 265 -11.77 7.91 29.44
N ALA A 266 -13.01 7.45 29.63
CA ALA A 266 -13.33 6.02 29.63
C ALA A 266 -13.03 5.39 28.27
N ILE A 267 -13.35 6.05 27.15
CA ILE A 267 -13.06 5.54 25.80
C ILE A 267 -11.55 5.37 25.61
N VAL A 268 -10.74 6.37 25.97
CA VAL A 268 -9.27 6.26 25.88
C VAL A 268 -8.74 5.11 26.74
N LEU A 269 -9.24 4.96 27.98
CA LEU A 269 -8.78 3.91 28.89
C LEU A 269 -9.23 2.51 28.47
N GLU A 270 -10.43 2.37 27.89
CA GLU A 270 -10.94 1.10 27.36
C GLU A 270 -10.15 0.61 26.14
N ASN A 271 -9.64 1.56 25.35
CA ASN A 271 -8.86 1.30 24.16
C ASN A 271 -7.35 1.45 24.39
N PHE A 272 -6.90 1.65 25.63
CA PHE A 272 -5.50 1.91 25.93
C PHE A 272 -4.59 0.76 25.48
N GLY A 273 -3.58 1.09 24.68
CA GLY A 273 -2.65 0.15 24.04
C GLY A 273 -3.15 -0.46 22.73
N LEU A 274 -4.31 -0.04 22.20
CA LEU A 274 -4.73 -0.41 20.84
C LEU A 274 -3.96 0.40 19.78
N GLY A 275 -3.87 -0.15 18.57
CA GLY A 275 -3.19 0.49 17.45
C GLY A 275 -1.65 0.33 17.42
N CYS A 276 -1.06 0.01 18.57
CA CYS A 276 0.38 -0.16 18.80
C CYS A 276 0.98 -1.48 18.24
#